data_AF-A0A7G8G180-F1
#
_entry.id   AF-A0A7G8G180-F1
#
_cell.length_a   1.000
_cell.length_b   1.000
_cell.length_c   1.000
_cell.angle_alpha   90.00
_cell.angle_beta   90.00
_cell.angle_gamma   90.00
#
_symmetry.space_group_name_H-M   'P 1'
#
loop_
_entity.id
_entity.type
_entity.pdbx_description
1 polymer ?
#
loop_
_entity_poly.entity_id
_entity_poly.type
_entity_poly.pdbx_seq_one_letter_code
_entity_poly.pdbx_strand_id
1 'polypeptide(L)' 'MGEGEFPKQVALGARSVVWVKSQIEDWCESKLNGTQFNQYCE' A
#
# COMPACT_ATOMS: atom_id res chain seq x y z
N MET A 1 -10.51 12.33 0.19
CA MET A 1 -10.01 11.85 -1.12
C MET A 1 -8.70 11.12 -0.85
N GLY A 2 -8.69 9.80 -1.02
CA GLY A 2 -7.47 9.03 -1.24
C GLY A 2 -6.53 8.68 -0.08
N GLU A 3 -6.97 8.51 1.16
CA GLU A 3 -6.08 7.97 2.21
C GLU A 3 -5.77 6.48 1.95
N GLY A 4 -4.60 6.25 1.35
CA GLY A 4 -4.07 4.96 0.96
C GLY A 4 -4.58 4.45 -0.39
N GLU A 5 -4.55 5.29 -1.41
CA GLU A 5 -4.56 4.84 -2.81
C GLU A 5 -3.33 3.95 -3.10
N PHE A 6 -3.56 2.89 -3.87
CA PHE A 6 -2.52 1.92 -4.21
C PHE A 6 -1.41 2.57 -5.07
N PRO A 7 -0.14 2.17 -4.91
CA PRO A 7 0.96 2.80 -5.64
C PRO A 7 0.80 2.75 -7.16
N LYS A 8 1.33 3.79 -7.82
CA LYS A 8 1.26 3.90 -9.29
C LYS A 8 1.93 2.71 -9.96
N GLN A 9 1.14 2.06 -10.81
CA GLN A 9 1.56 0.98 -11.69
C GLN A 9 2.47 1.52 -12.79
N VAL A 10 3.66 0.95 -12.94
CA VAL A 10 4.59 1.28 -14.03
C VAL A 10 4.49 0.20 -15.08
N ALA A 11 4.06 0.56 -16.30
CA ALA A 11 4.04 -0.37 -17.42
C ALA A 11 5.47 -0.63 -17.91
N LEU A 12 5.95 -1.86 -17.71
CA LEU A 12 7.28 -2.31 -18.17
C LEU A 12 7.21 -2.96 -19.56
N GLY A 13 5.99 -3.17 -20.09
CA GLY A 13 5.74 -3.62 -21.45
C GLY A 13 4.26 -3.71 -21.78
N ALA A 14 3.91 -4.21 -22.96
CA ALA A 14 2.54 -4.26 -23.47
C ALA A 14 1.54 -5.05 -22.59
N ARG A 15 2.04 -5.93 -21.71
CA ARG A 15 1.23 -6.73 -20.77
C ARG A 15 1.84 -6.86 -19.37
N SER A 16 2.89 -6.11 -19.09
CA SER A 16 3.62 -6.24 -17.83
C SER A 16 3.53 -4.93 -17.07
N VAL A 17 3.00 -5.03 -15.87
CA VAL A 17 2.92 -3.95 -14.90
C VAL A 17 3.81 -4.30 -13.73
N VAL A 18 4.61 -3.35 -13.29
CA VAL A 18 5.41 -3.47 -12.09
C VAL A 18 5.07 -2.40 -11.09
N TRP A 19 5.47 -2.66 -9.86
CA TRP A 19 5.40 -1.73 -8.75
C TRP A 19 6.78 -1.53 -8.17
N VAL A 20 7.03 -0.31 -7.71
CA VAL A 20 8.25 -0.01 -6.96
C VAL A 20 8.07 -0.62 -5.57
N LYS A 21 8.95 -1.58 -5.23
CA LYS A 21 8.91 -2.30 -3.94
C LYS A 21 8.77 -1.35 -2.75
N SER A 22 9.60 -0.31 -2.71
CA SER A 22 9.59 0.69 -1.64
C SER A 22 8.26 1.44 -1.50
N GLN A 23 7.53 1.71 -2.61
CA GLN A 23 6.22 2.37 -2.53
C GLN A 23 5.13 1.42 -2.02
N ILE A 24 5.24 0.12 -2.32
CA ILE A 24 4.32 -0.90 -1.83
C ILE A 24 4.55 -1.16 -0.34
N GLU A 25 5.80 -1.18 0.10
CA GLU A 25 6.15 -1.31 1.52
C GLU A 25 5.57 -0.13 2.32
N ASP A 26 5.83 1.11 1.90
CA ASP A 26 5.31 2.32 2.54
C ASP A 26 3.76 2.37 2.57
N TRP A 27 3.10 1.98 1.48
CA TRP A 27 1.63 1.89 1.44
C TRP A 27 1.09 0.84 2.42
N CYS A 28 1.74 -0.31 2.51
CA CYS A 28 1.35 -1.37 3.43
C CYS A 28 1.49 -0.89 4.88
N GLU A 29 2.62 -0.27 5.22
CA GLU A 29 2.88 0.31 6.54
C GLU A 29 1.85 1.40 6.89
N SER A 30 1.49 2.26 5.94
CA SER A 30 0.45 3.27 6.12
C SER A 30 -0.93 2.65 6.42
N LYS A 31 -1.31 1.56 5.75
CA LYS A 31 -2.56 0.84 6.01
C LYS A 31 -2.55 0.09 7.34
N LEU A 32 -1.42 -0.50 7.71
CA LEU A 32 -1.27 -1.19 8.99
C LEU A 32 -1.31 -0.21 10.17
N ASN A 33 -0.67 0.95 10.04
CA ASN A 33 -0.70 2.00 11.07
C ASN A 33 -2.09 2.64 11.23
N GLY A 34 -2.87 2.74 10.14
CA GLY A 34 -4.28 3.16 10.20
C GLY A 34 -5.24 2.07 10.69
N THR A 35 -4.82 0.81 10.68
CA THR A 35 -5.56 -0.30 11.28
C THR A 35 -5.21 -0.32 12.75
N GLN A 36 -5.85 0.58 13.49
CA GLN A 36 -5.92 0.54 14.93
C GLN A 36 -6.49 -0.85 15.33
N PHE A 37 -5.59 -1.80 15.60
CA PHE A 37 -5.86 -3.03 16.36
C PHE A 37 -6.12 -2.62 17.81
N ASN A 38 -7.11 -1.76 18.03
CA ASN A 38 -7.68 -1.50 19.33
C ASN A 38 -8.72 -2.58 19.60
N GLN A 39 -8.26 -3.82 19.73
CA GLN A 39 -9.07 -4.88 20.30
C GLN A 39 -8.19 -6.02 20.77
N TYR A 40 -7.50 -5.84 21.89
CA TYR A 40 -7.64 -6.74 23.02
C TYR A 40 -7.56 -5.86 24.26
N CYS A 41 -8.74 -5.50 24.75
CA CYS A 41 -8.95 -4.95 26.09
C CYS A 41 -8.24 -5.85 27.11
N GLU A 42 -7.68 -5.20 28.13
CA GLU A 42 -7.44 -5.75 29.46
C GLU A 42 -8.60 -6.61 30.00
#